data_AF-A0A662C178-F1
#
_entry.id   AF-A0A662C178-F1
#
_cell.length_a   1.000
_cell.length_b   1.000
_cell.length_c   1.000
_cell.angle_alpha   90.00
_cell.angle_beta   90.00
_cell.angle_gamma   90.00
#
_symmetry.space_group_name_H-M   'P 1'
#
loop_
_entity.id
_entity.type
_entity.pdbx_description
1 polymer ?
#
loop_
_entity_poly.entity_id
_entity_poly.type
_entity_poly.pdbx_seq_one_letter_code
_entity_poly.pdbx_strand_id
1 'polypeptide(L)'
;MDSKYSNIFWHQGVKVFSDQLLKTETGKVKISHLENDVTKSLLNLFQHCSGKILKTFLKLLDINDNPNTFESIFQVTNQHNFFSKKNRIMLCIISTDTPRKSDPNYNVSKSIPDGCLFNRNTAILIEVKTQSPLIEEQIEAHIKQHLKTATIRIVTWEDISESFISILSKLNPKDKFLVSQFNDFIELLGISEFKGFVESDYRMLGSLGMIPDEDFLDHKRLFHKKMNKFMESLNEKLSPIMSFKNYDWRTAKVLMSSGTWSAFYFHDNKNTGVNDYPNINFNYNEHGMMLAFNSEIKKSVNLILKTIKASPEEFDKSLEQLSNFSFSLYYKLQFSPKDNFVWNFIPGYPKNASSLNSKEVLHSIEQFKQNWADFKKTLIFQMKIGLIKHLSGKLFSQKQLEFAIKKNTNPLFAIALEKRYSIDEIAALKKKTSNFFKIEIEPLLKVAKIVIS
;
A
#
# COMPACT_ATOMS: atom_id res chain seq x y z
N MET A 1 -19.90 -12.93 21.73
CA MET A 1 -18.51 -12.59 22.13
C MET A 1 -18.61 -11.55 23.24
N ASP A 2 -17.82 -11.65 24.30
CA ASP A 2 -17.91 -10.73 25.46
C ASP A 2 -17.47 -9.31 25.05
N SER A 3 -18.32 -8.30 25.28
CA SER A 3 -18.12 -6.92 24.84
C SER A 3 -16.86 -6.28 25.42
N LYS A 4 -16.32 -6.83 26.52
CA LYS A 4 -15.05 -6.34 27.10
C LYS A 4 -13.83 -6.50 26.19
N TYR A 5 -13.91 -7.38 25.17
CA TYR A 5 -12.81 -7.65 24.26
C TYR A 5 -12.86 -6.82 22.96
N SER A 6 -13.97 -6.10 22.69
CA SER A 6 -14.09 -5.30 21.45
C SER A 6 -13.21 -4.05 21.44
N ASN A 7 -12.78 -3.57 22.61
CA ASN A 7 -12.05 -2.31 22.77
C ASN A 7 -10.57 -2.49 23.19
N ILE A 8 -10.04 -3.72 23.17
CA ILE A 8 -8.65 -3.97 23.63
C ILE A 8 -7.59 -3.31 22.73
N PHE A 9 -7.93 -3.08 21.45
CA PHE A 9 -7.00 -2.57 20.43
C PHE A 9 -7.42 -1.22 19.84
N TRP A 10 -8.40 -0.52 20.42
CA TRP A 10 -8.94 0.73 19.87
C TRP A 10 -8.81 1.88 20.88
N HIS A 11 -8.09 2.95 20.50
CA HIS A 11 -8.54 4.36 20.54
C HIS A 11 -7.40 5.36 20.30
N GLN A 12 -7.17 5.65 19.03
CA GLN A 12 -7.14 6.97 18.40
C GLN A 12 -6.93 6.62 16.92
N GLY A 13 -7.87 7.00 16.06
CA GLY A 13 -7.90 6.62 14.64
C GLY A 13 -6.50 6.60 14.04
N VAL A 14 -6.20 5.60 13.23
CA VAL A 14 -4.85 5.21 12.79
C VAL A 14 -4.23 6.33 11.96
N LYS A 15 -3.75 7.35 12.67
CA LYS A 15 -3.13 8.55 12.14
C LYS A 15 -1.64 8.23 12.14
N VAL A 16 -1.17 7.67 11.04
CA VAL A 16 0.27 7.64 10.78
C VAL A 16 0.69 9.02 10.28
N PHE A 17 1.81 9.47 10.81
CA PHE A 17 2.31 10.82 10.66
C PHE A 17 3.28 10.87 9.48
N SER A 18 3.18 11.89 8.64
CA SER A 18 4.14 12.08 7.54
C SER A 18 5.53 12.42 8.10
N ASP A 19 6.59 12.15 7.34
CA ASP A 19 7.98 12.51 7.72
C ASP A 19 8.15 13.97 8.15
N GLN A 20 7.39 14.88 7.55
CA GLN A 20 7.35 16.29 7.94
C GLN A 20 6.76 16.48 9.34
N LEU A 21 5.69 15.75 9.67
CA LEU A 21 5.13 15.77 11.01
C LEU A 21 6.05 15.08 12.02
N LEU A 22 6.75 14.00 11.65
CA LEU A 22 7.74 13.32 12.52
C LEU A 22 8.84 14.29 13.01
N LYS A 23 9.15 15.33 12.24
CA LYS A 23 10.14 16.36 12.61
C LYS A 23 9.60 17.40 13.60
N THR A 24 8.29 17.48 13.80
CA THR A 24 7.65 18.42 14.74
C THR A 24 7.52 17.81 16.13
N GLU A 25 7.56 18.63 17.18
CA GLU A 25 7.33 18.18 18.56
C GLU A 25 5.95 17.50 18.73
N THR A 26 4.91 18.08 18.11
CA THR A 26 3.57 17.47 18.11
C THR A 26 3.56 16.10 17.44
N GLY A 27 4.34 15.88 16.38
CA GLY A 27 4.47 14.57 15.76
C GLY A 27 5.21 13.58 16.64
N LYS A 28 6.33 13.98 17.26
CA LYS A 28 7.08 13.14 18.21
C LYS A 28 6.20 12.64 19.36
N VAL A 29 5.41 13.53 19.98
CA VAL A 29 4.46 13.16 21.03
C VAL A 29 3.46 12.12 20.55
N LYS A 30 2.92 12.29 19.35
CA LYS A 30 1.95 11.34 18.80
C LYS A 30 2.58 9.99 18.42
N ILE A 31 3.83 9.96 17.95
CA ILE A 31 4.57 8.69 17.74
C ILE A 31 4.76 7.98 19.08
N SER A 32 5.15 8.72 20.13
CA SER A 32 5.29 8.13 21.46
C SER A 32 3.96 7.53 21.95
N HIS A 33 2.82 8.18 21.71
CA HIS A 33 1.52 7.57 21.99
C HIS A 33 1.27 6.29 21.20
N LEU A 34 1.64 6.27 19.91
CA LEU A 34 1.54 5.07 19.08
C LEU A 34 2.41 3.92 19.61
N GLU A 35 3.67 4.18 19.94
CA GLU A 35 4.61 3.18 20.50
C GLU A 35 4.07 2.61 21.82
N ASN A 36 3.50 3.47 22.66
CA ASN A 36 2.80 3.07 23.88
C ASN A 36 1.59 2.18 23.59
N ASP A 37 0.75 2.52 22.62
CA ASP A 37 -0.46 1.76 22.30
C ASP A 37 -0.14 0.40 21.69
N VAL A 38 0.90 0.30 20.86
CA VAL A 38 1.40 -0.98 20.35
C VAL A 38 1.96 -1.84 21.48
N THR A 39 2.72 -1.24 22.40
CA THR A 39 3.25 -1.94 23.57
C THR A 39 2.11 -2.48 24.44
N LYS A 40 1.12 -1.66 24.79
CA LYS A 40 -0.07 -2.10 25.53
C LYS A 40 -0.79 -3.23 24.82
N SER A 41 -0.97 -3.12 23.50
CA SER A 41 -1.64 -4.15 22.70
C SER A 41 -0.92 -5.49 22.79
N LEU A 42 0.41 -5.49 22.72
CA LEU A 42 1.23 -6.68 22.88
C LEU A 42 1.12 -7.26 24.31
N LEU A 43 1.20 -6.43 25.34
CA LEU A 43 1.06 -6.88 26.73
C LEU A 43 -0.34 -7.42 27.03
N ASN A 44 -1.39 -6.80 26.48
CA ASN A 44 -2.77 -7.26 26.60
C ASN A 44 -2.96 -8.66 25.99
N LEU A 45 -2.29 -8.97 24.88
CA LEU A 45 -2.28 -10.34 24.35
C LEU A 45 -1.75 -11.33 25.39
N PHE A 46 -0.62 -11.01 26.03
CA PHE A 46 -0.02 -11.89 27.03
C PHE A 46 -0.90 -12.07 28.27
N GLN A 47 -1.61 -11.02 28.69
CA GLN A 47 -2.49 -11.07 29.86
C GLN A 47 -3.81 -11.79 29.60
N HIS A 48 -4.39 -11.66 28.39
CA HIS A 48 -5.75 -12.11 28.11
C HIS A 48 -5.85 -13.38 27.28
N CYS A 49 -4.76 -13.82 26.64
CA CYS A 49 -4.70 -15.09 25.91
C CYS A 49 -4.17 -16.22 26.82
N SER A 50 -4.23 -17.45 26.32
CA SER A 50 -3.53 -18.55 26.99
C SER A 50 -2.01 -18.34 26.96
N GLY A 51 -1.30 -18.93 27.93
CA GLY A 51 0.17 -18.88 28.02
C GLY A 51 0.90 -19.42 26.78
N LYS A 52 0.20 -20.04 25.81
CA LYS A 52 0.76 -20.42 24.51
C LYS A 52 1.32 -19.22 23.73
N ILE A 53 0.66 -18.06 23.79
CA ILE A 53 1.11 -16.86 23.07
C ILE A 53 2.43 -16.36 23.65
N LEU A 54 2.46 -16.16 24.96
CA LEU A 54 3.67 -15.74 25.66
C LEU A 54 4.78 -16.79 25.53
N LYS A 55 4.48 -18.09 25.58
CA LYS A 55 5.47 -19.15 25.33
C LYS A 55 6.15 -19.01 23.97
N THR A 56 5.36 -18.74 22.93
CA THR A 56 5.88 -18.54 21.58
C THR A 56 6.75 -17.29 21.49
N PHE A 57 6.34 -16.20 22.14
CA PHE A 57 7.15 -14.98 22.24
C PHE A 57 8.46 -15.21 23.02
N LEU A 58 8.42 -15.89 24.17
CA LEU A 58 9.61 -16.21 24.95
C LEU A 58 10.58 -17.11 24.19
N LYS A 59 10.07 -18.05 23.38
CA LYS A 59 10.89 -18.90 22.51
C LYS A 59 11.65 -18.08 21.46
N LEU A 60 11.05 -17.01 20.93
CA LEU A 60 11.73 -16.09 20.01
C LEU A 60 12.94 -15.41 20.67
N LEU A 61 12.97 -15.33 22.00
CA LEU A 61 14.04 -14.73 22.80
C LEU A 61 15.01 -15.76 23.42
N ASP A 62 14.88 -17.04 23.05
CA ASP A 62 15.61 -18.17 23.64
C ASP A 62 15.37 -18.35 25.16
N ILE A 63 14.17 -18.01 25.64
CA ILE A 63 13.79 -18.14 27.05
C ILE A 63 12.89 -19.36 27.24
N ASN A 64 13.34 -20.28 28.10
CA ASN A 64 12.63 -21.54 28.40
C ASN A 64 11.80 -21.52 29.69
N ASP A 65 11.67 -20.35 30.33
CA ASP A 65 10.88 -20.19 31.55
C ASP A 65 9.38 -20.48 31.30
N ASN A 66 8.67 -20.88 32.36
CA ASN A 66 7.23 -21.14 32.27
C ASN A 66 6.45 -19.83 32.02
N PRO A 67 5.69 -19.68 30.92
CA PRO A 67 4.98 -18.44 30.58
C PRO A 67 4.00 -18.00 31.67
N ASN A 68 3.37 -18.93 32.39
CA ASN A 68 2.36 -18.62 33.41
C ASN A 68 2.96 -17.99 34.69
N THR A 69 4.28 -17.88 34.78
CA THR A 69 4.97 -17.27 35.93
C THR A 69 5.35 -15.81 35.69
N PHE A 70 5.14 -15.31 34.46
CA PHE A 70 5.47 -13.94 34.11
C PHE A 70 4.32 -12.99 34.46
N GLU A 71 4.70 -11.85 34.99
CA GLU A 71 3.88 -10.66 35.13
C GLU A 71 4.29 -9.66 34.05
N SER A 72 3.33 -8.83 33.61
CA SER A 72 3.56 -7.79 32.62
C SER A 72 3.20 -6.42 33.17
N ILE A 73 4.08 -5.45 32.98
CA ILE A 73 3.88 -4.05 33.38
C ILE A 73 4.02 -3.16 32.15
N PHE A 74 3.06 -2.26 31.95
CA PHE A 74 3.15 -1.17 31.00
C PHE A 74 3.79 0.04 31.67
N GLN A 75 4.73 0.70 30.99
CA GLN A 75 5.51 1.85 31.49
C GLN A 75 6.13 1.64 32.87
N VAL A 76 7.40 1.26 32.90
CA VAL A 76 8.12 0.98 34.15
C VAL A 76 8.40 2.28 34.92
N THR A 77 7.45 2.66 35.79
CA THR A 77 7.50 3.92 36.58
C THR A 77 8.15 3.75 37.95
N ASN A 78 8.17 2.53 38.49
CA ASN A 78 8.64 2.25 39.84
C ASN A 78 10.00 1.53 39.83
N GLN A 79 10.82 1.75 40.86
CA GLN A 79 12.11 1.09 41.06
C GLN A 79 11.94 -0.38 41.48
N HIS A 80 11.20 -1.16 40.69
CA HIS A 80 11.29 -2.61 40.82
C HIS A 80 12.75 -2.99 40.57
N ASN A 81 13.39 -3.61 41.55
CA ASN A 81 14.77 -4.07 41.44
C ASN A 81 14.87 -5.28 40.49
N PHE A 82 14.69 -5.04 39.19
CA PHE A 82 14.91 -6.05 38.16
C PHE A 82 16.38 -6.48 38.10
N PHE A 83 17.30 -5.69 38.66
CA PHE A 83 18.70 -6.08 38.84
C PHE A 83 18.90 -7.30 39.74
N SER A 84 17.92 -7.67 40.58
CA SER A 84 17.97 -8.89 41.40
C SER A 84 17.73 -10.17 40.58
N LYS A 85 17.24 -10.05 39.35
CA LYS A 85 16.93 -11.18 38.48
C LYS A 85 18.20 -11.75 37.87
N LYS A 86 18.26 -13.08 37.75
CA LYS A 86 19.41 -13.81 37.17
C LYS A 86 19.56 -13.46 35.69
N ASN A 87 18.48 -13.59 34.92
CA ASN A 87 18.45 -13.29 33.50
C ASN A 87 17.89 -11.88 33.32
N ARG A 88 18.66 -11.00 32.68
CA ARG A 88 18.30 -9.59 32.48
C ARG A 88 18.44 -9.27 31.01
N ILE A 89 17.32 -8.92 30.38
CA ILE A 89 17.24 -8.73 28.94
C ILE A 89 16.70 -7.33 28.68
N MET A 90 17.39 -6.60 27.80
CA MET A 90 16.88 -5.39 27.20
C MET A 90 16.41 -5.74 25.79
N LEU A 91 15.10 -5.79 25.59
CA LEU A 91 14.47 -6.14 24.33
C LEU A 91 14.09 -4.86 23.58
N CYS A 92 14.64 -4.68 22.39
CA CYS A 92 14.20 -3.66 21.45
C CYS A 92 13.32 -4.33 20.37
N ILE A 93 12.07 -3.89 20.25
CA ILE A 93 11.16 -4.33 19.19
C ILE A 93 11.05 -3.22 18.15
N ILE A 94 11.47 -3.49 16.92
CA ILE A 94 11.59 -2.48 15.87
C ILE A 94 10.90 -2.90 14.57
N SER A 95 10.65 -1.96 13.65
CA SER A 95 10.38 -2.30 12.25
C SER A 95 11.70 -2.65 11.54
N THR A 96 11.65 -3.47 10.49
CA THR A 96 12.83 -3.91 9.72
C THR A 96 13.68 -2.74 9.19
N ASP A 97 13.06 -1.61 8.89
CA ASP A 97 13.66 -0.39 8.36
C ASP A 97 13.99 0.67 9.43
N THR A 98 13.84 0.34 10.73
CA THR A 98 14.06 1.31 11.81
C THR A 98 15.54 1.72 11.87
N PRO A 99 15.86 3.01 11.66
CA PRO A 99 17.23 3.48 11.72
C PRO A 99 17.75 3.42 13.16
N ARG A 100 19.02 3.01 13.31
CA ARG A 100 19.75 3.15 14.57
C ARG A 100 20.52 4.45 14.56
N LYS A 101 20.50 5.16 15.68
CA LYS A 101 21.13 6.47 15.81
C LYS A 101 21.83 6.57 17.16
N SER A 102 23.07 7.05 17.14
CA SER A 102 23.70 7.58 18.34
C SER A 102 23.32 9.06 18.49
N ASP A 103 22.91 9.41 19.69
CA ASP A 103 22.68 10.78 20.14
C ASP A 103 23.41 10.99 21.48
N PRO A 104 24.68 11.41 21.47
CA PRO A 104 25.47 11.62 22.69
C PRO A 104 24.87 12.67 23.63
N ASN A 105 24.00 13.54 23.11
CA ASN A 105 23.30 14.57 23.87
C ASN A 105 21.96 14.06 24.44
N TYR A 106 21.64 12.77 24.27
CA TYR A 106 20.45 12.15 24.83
C TYR A 106 20.56 12.09 26.35
N ASN A 107 20.16 13.18 26.99
CA ASN A 107 20.28 13.38 28.42
C ASN A 107 18.91 13.33 29.06
N VAL A 108 18.44 12.11 29.37
CA VAL A 108 17.16 11.92 30.06
C VAL A 108 17.45 11.48 31.48
N SER A 109 17.20 12.38 32.44
CA SER A 109 17.36 12.12 33.88
C SER A 109 16.48 10.97 34.38
N LYS A 110 15.42 10.61 33.63
CA LYS A 110 14.56 9.44 33.85
C LYS A 110 14.21 8.78 32.52
N SER A 111 14.79 7.63 32.23
CA SER A 111 14.48 6.84 31.04
C SER A 111 13.44 5.77 31.41
N ILE A 112 12.25 5.83 30.81
CA ILE A 112 11.12 4.93 31.13
C ILE A 112 10.96 3.92 29.99
N PRO A 113 11.26 2.63 30.20
CA PRO A 113 10.95 1.58 29.24
C PRO A 113 9.43 1.49 28.98
N ASP A 114 9.04 1.25 27.73
CA ASP A 114 7.63 1.14 27.32
C ASP A 114 6.89 0.00 28.04
N GLY A 115 7.59 -1.10 28.35
CA GLY A 115 7.02 -2.22 29.09
C GLY A 115 8.03 -3.14 29.75
N CYS A 116 7.55 -4.11 30.52
CA CYS A 116 8.36 -5.14 31.15
C CYS A 116 7.60 -6.46 31.25
N LEU A 117 8.31 -7.57 31.03
CA LEU A 117 7.90 -8.92 31.41
C LEU A 117 8.89 -9.46 32.44
N PHE A 118 8.41 -9.94 33.58
CA PHE A 118 9.29 -10.48 34.60
C PHE A 118 8.68 -11.62 35.39
N ASN A 119 9.53 -12.50 35.92
CA ASN A 119 9.16 -13.53 36.89
C ASN A 119 10.21 -13.56 38.01
N ARG A 120 10.36 -14.69 38.72
CA ARG A 120 11.40 -14.84 39.76
C ARG A 120 12.83 -14.79 39.23
N ASN A 121 13.09 -15.33 38.04
CA ASN A 121 14.44 -15.55 37.49
C ASN A 121 14.83 -14.54 36.41
N THR A 122 13.85 -14.03 35.67
CA THR A 122 14.04 -13.31 34.41
C THR A 122 13.33 -11.95 34.47
N ALA A 123 13.99 -10.90 33.97
CA ALA A 123 13.38 -9.62 33.63
C ALA A 123 13.72 -9.24 32.19
N ILE A 124 12.69 -8.83 31.44
CA ILE A 124 12.75 -8.40 30.05
C ILE A 124 12.17 -6.98 30.00
N LEU A 125 13.03 -5.98 29.90
CA LEU A 125 12.58 -4.62 29.61
C LEU A 125 12.33 -4.49 28.11
N ILE A 126 11.24 -3.83 27.75
CA ILE A 126 10.78 -3.69 26.38
C ILE A 126 10.86 -2.21 26.00
N GLU A 127 11.59 -1.94 24.92
CA GLU A 127 11.56 -0.68 24.20
C GLU A 127 11.00 -0.93 22.80
N VAL A 128 9.99 -0.17 22.42
CA VAL A 128 9.32 -0.27 21.12
C VAL A 128 9.69 0.91 20.25
N LYS A 129 9.98 0.61 18.98
CA LYS A 129 10.04 1.61 17.92
C LYS A 129 9.09 1.22 16.80
N THR A 130 8.29 2.21 16.40
CA THR A 130 7.38 2.07 15.25
C THR A 130 7.86 2.91 14.08
N GLN A 131 8.06 4.20 14.31
CA GLN A 131 8.50 5.18 13.31
C GLN A 131 9.69 6.01 13.80
N SER A 132 10.00 5.99 15.09
CA SER A 132 11.15 6.72 15.65
C SER A 132 12.44 5.88 15.55
N PRO A 133 13.62 6.52 15.46
CA PRO A 133 14.88 5.80 15.46
C PRO A 133 15.12 5.09 16.80
N LEU A 134 15.84 3.98 16.76
CA LEU A 134 16.37 3.36 17.97
C LEU A 134 17.60 4.14 18.43
N ILE A 135 17.50 4.82 19.58
CA ILE A 135 18.59 5.64 20.15
C ILE A 135 19.42 4.80 21.12
N GLU A 136 20.71 4.63 20.85
CA GLU A 136 21.58 3.73 21.61
C GLU A 136 21.72 4.16 23.09
N GLU A 137 21.89 5.45 23.32
CA GLU A 137 22.04 6.04 24.65
C GLU A 137 20.75 5.90 25.50
N GLN A 138 19.58 5.82 24.85
CA GLN A 138 18.32 5.50 25.54
C GLN A 138 18.33 4.07 26.09
N ILE A 139 18.80 3.12 25.29
CA ILE A 139 18.92 1.71 25.67
C ILE A 139 19.92 1.55 26.81
N GLU A 140 21.07 2.22 26.72
CA GLU A 140 22.07 2.24 27.80
C GLU A 140 21.51 2.83 29.09
N ALA A 141 20.74 3.93 28.98
CA ALA A 141 20.08 4.53 30.14
C ALA A 141 19.07 3.58 30.79
N HIS A 142 18.26 2.86 30.00
CA HIS A 142 17.34 1.83 30.53
C HIS A 142 18.09 0.72 31.26
N ILE A 143 19.17 0.19 30.66
CA ILE A 143 19.98 -0.86 31.27
C ILE A 143 20.59 -0.37 32.58
N LYS A 144 21.21 0.81 32.58
CA LYS A 144 21.87 1.38 33.77
C LYS A 144 20.88 1.62 34.90
N GLN A 145 19.70 2.18 34.60
CA GLN A 145 18.72 2.58 35.61
C GLN A 145 17.94 1.39 36.18
N HIS A 146 17.61 0.38 35.37
CA HIS A 146 16.65 -0.67 35.76
C HIS A 146 17.25 -2.08 35.87
N LEU A 147 18.27 -2.41 35.06
CA LEU A 147 18.86 -3.77 35.01
C LEU A 147 20.29 -3.85 35.56
N LYS A 148 21.02 -2.73 35.66
CA LYS A 148 22.47 -2.61 35.90
C LYS A 148 23.34 -3.19 34.78
N THR A 149 23.05 -4.43 34.37
CA THR A 149 23.63 -5.09 33.19
C THR A 149 22.56 -5.95 32.53
N ALA A 150 22.61 -6.11 31.21
CA ALA A 150 21.63 -6.88 30.47
C ALA A 150 22.22 -7.43 29.16
N THR A 151 21.65 -8.53 28.67
CA THR A 151 21.81 -8.94 27.27
C THR A 151 20.85 -8.13 26.43
N ILE A 152 21.35 -7.46 25.39
CA ILE A 152 20.51 -6.76 24.42
C ILE A 152 19.99 -7.78 23.39
N ARG A 153 18.68 -7.74 23.16
CA ARG A 153 18.00 -8.51 22.11
C ARG A 153 17.23 -7.55 21.23
N ILE A 154 17.29 -7.78 19.93
CA ILE A 154 16.56 -6.99 18.95
C ILE A 154 15.71 -7.97 18.15
N VAL A 155 14.40 -7.71 18.13
CA VAL A 155 13.43 -8.49 17.35
C VAL A 155 12.61 -7.52 16.51
N THR A 156 12.11 -8.00 15.38
CA THR A 156 11.24 -7.19 14.54
C THR A 156 9.76 -7.46 14.83
N TRP A 157 8.91 -6.49 14.49
CA TRP A 157 7.46 -6.71 14.48
C TRP A 157 7.06 -7.84 13.52
N GLU A 158 7.81 -8.02 12.43
CA GLU A 158 7.70 -9.16 11.52
C GLU A 158 7.92 -10.48 12.26
N ASP A 159 9.03 -10.64 12.99
CA ASP A 159 9.37 -11.87 13.71
C ASP A 159 8.26 -12.27 14.71
N ILE A 160 7.73 -11.28 15.43
CA ILE A 160 6.62 -11.48 16.37
C ILE A 160 5.36 -11.92 15.63
N SER A 161 5.01 -11.23 14.55
CA SER A 161 3.82 -11.52 13.76
C SER A 161 3.86 -12.94 13.17
N GLU A 162 4.99 -13.31 12.56
CA GLU A 162 5.19 -14.63 11.97
C GLU A 162 5.14 -15.74 13.02
N SER A 163 5.79 -15.52 14.16
CA SER A 163 5.77 -16.45 15.29
C SER A 163 4.34 -16.70 15.77
N PHE A 164 3.53 -15.65 15.89
CA PHE A 164 2.12 -15.78 16.27
C PHE A 164 1.25 -16.43 15.19
N ILE A 165 1.47 -16.10 13.91
CA ILE A 165 0.75 -16.72 12.79
C ILE A 165 1.01 -18.23 12.75
N SER A 166 2.24 -18.67 13.02
CA SER A 166 2.63 -20.09 12.99
C SER A 166 1.85 -20.98 13.96
N ILE A 167 1.26 -20.40 15.00
CA ILE A 167 0.48 -21.11 16.02
C ILE A 167 -1.03 -20.90 15.89
N LEU A 168 -1.52 -20.02 14.99
CA LEU A 168 -2.94 -19.63 14.91
C LEU A 168 -3.91 -20.82 14.83
N SER A 169 -3.54 -21.88 14.09
CA SER A 169 -4.38 -23.08 13.95
C SER A 169 -4.49 -23.92 15.23
N LYS A 170 -3.59 -23.72 16.19
CA LYS A 170 -3.48 -24.45 17.46
C LYS A 170 -4.09 -23.68 18.65
N LEU A 171 -4.59 -22.48 18.38
CA LEU A 171 -5.19 -21.59 19.38
C LEU A 171 -6.68 -21.88 19.54
N ASN A 172 -7.20 -21.61 20.73
CA ASN A 172 -8.64 -21.57 20.92
C ASN A 172 -9.25 -20.37 20.14
N PRO A 173 -10.57 -20.34 19.91
CA PRO A 173 -11.19 -19.28 19.11
C PRO A 173 -10.95 -17.84 19.62
N LYS A 174 -10.92 -17.64 20.95
CA LYS A 174 -10.67 -16.32 21.55
C LYS A 174 -9.24 -15.84 21.27
N ASP A 175 -8.25 -16.68 21.57
CA ASP A 175 -6.84 -16.35 21.34
C ASP A 175 -6.57 -16.14 19.85
N LYS A 176 -7.15 -16.98 18.99
CA LYS A 176 -7.07 -16.83 17.53
C LYS A 176 -7.59 -15.45 17.08
N PHE A 177 -8.76 -15.04 17.58
CA PHE A 177 -9.34 -13.73 17.29
C PHE A 177 -8.43 -12.58 17.73
N LEU A 178 -7.97 -12.58 18.99
CA LEU A 178 -7.12 -11.51 19.53
C LEU A 178 -5.78 -11.42 18.80
N VAL A 179 -5.15 -12.56 18.50
CA VAL A 179 -3.89 -12.62 17.76
C VAL A 179 -4.08 -12.15 16.31
N SER A 180 -5.19 -12.50 15.66
CA SER A 180 -5.53 -11.96 14.34
C SER A 180 -5.68 -10.43 14.39
N GLN A 181 -6.46 -9.91 15.34
CA GLN A 181 -6.65 -8.46 15.50
C GLN A 181 -5.34 -7.71 15.77
N PHE A 182 -4.47 -8.25 16.62
CA PHE A 182 -3.15 -7.67 16.86
C PHE A 182 -2.28 -7.66 15.59
N ASN A 183 -2.25 -8.77 14.85
CA ASN A 183 -1.50 -8.87 13.60
C ASN A 183 -2.04 -7.93 12.53
N ASP A 184 -3.36 -7.79 12.44
CA ASP A 184 -4.02 -6.84 11.55
C ASP A 184 -3.66 -5.41 11.97
N PHE A 185 -3.65 -5.12 13.28
CA PHE A 185 -3.29 -3.81 13.83
C PHE A 185 -1.86 -3.40 13.47
N ILE A 186 -0.85 -4.25 13.72
CA ILE A 186 0.55 -3.91 13.40
C ILE A 186 0.80 -3.82 11.88
N GLU A 187 0.09 -4.61 11.08
CA GLU A 187 0.12 -4.50 9.61
C GLU A 187 -0.47 -3.16 9.15
N LEU A 188 -1.58 -2.77 9.77
CA LEU A 188 -2.33 -1.55 9.51
C LEU A 188 -1.56 -0.28 9.94
N LEU A 189 -0.73 -0.39 10.98
CA LEU A 189 0.25 0.64 11.32
C LEU A 189 1.37 0.74 10.29
N GLY A 190 1.59 -0.31 9.49
CA GLY A 190 2.66 -0.38 8.52
C GLY A 190 4.00 -0.73 9.15
N ILE A 191 4.02 -1.36 10.33
CA ILE A 191 5.25 -1.78 11.02
C ILE A 191 5.55 -3.27 10.87
N SER A 192 4.69 -4.04 10.20
CA SER A 192 4.98 -5.43 9.78
C SER A 192 5.05 -5.56 8.25
N GLU A 193 5.64 -6.65 7.76
CA GLU A 193 5.72 -7.02 6.34
C GLU A 193 4.36 -6.97 5.63
N PHE A 194 4.37 -6.64 4.34
CA PHE A 194 3.20 -6.74 3.48
C PHE A 194 2.77 -8.20 3.29
N LYS A 195 1.56 -8.54 3.76
CA LYS A 195 1.04 -9.92 3.70
C LYS A 195 0.17 -10.21 2.48
N GLY A 196 0.09 -9.27 1.55
CA GLY A 196 -0.86 -9.30 0.44
C GLY A 196 -2.08 -8.40 0.70
N PHE A 197 -2.91 -8.25 -0.32
CA PHE A 197 -4.22 -7.62 -0.15
C PHE A 197 -5.23 -8.68 0.32
N VAL A 198 -6.18 -8.26 1.14
CA VAL A 198 -7.33 -9.09 1.56
C VAL A 198 -8.62 -8.55 0.97
N GLU A 199 -9.68 -9.36 1.00
CA GLU A 199 -10.97 -9.00 0.40
C GLU A 199 -11.55 -7.69 0.94
N SER A 200 -11.43 -7.46 2.26
CA SER A 200 -11.89 -6.24 2.91
C SER A 200 -11.15 -4.99 2.43
N ASP A 201 -9.91 -5.11 1.95
CA ASP A 201 -9.15 -3.97 1.41
C ASP A 201 -9.87 -3.37 0.18
N TYR A 202 -10.47 -4.23 -0.66
CA TYR A 202 -11.18 -3.81 -1.87
C TYR A 202 -12.62 -3.41 -1.59
N ARG A 203 -13.36 -4.20 -0.80
CA ARG A 203 -14.77 -3.90 -0.48
C ARG A 203 -14.94 -2.52 0.14
N MET A 204 -13.98 -2.10 0.98
CA MET A 204 -14.01 -0.78 1.61
C MET A 204 -13.77 0.37 0.63
N LEU A 205 -13.17 0.14 -0.55
CA LEU A 205 -13.08 1.19 -1.58
C LEU A 205 -14.46 1.54 -2.16
N GLY A 206 -15.39 0.58 -2.17
CA GLY A 206 -16.76 0.76 -2.65
C GLY A 206 -17.73 1.33 -1.61
N SER A 207 -17.28 1.54 -0.36
CA SER A 207 -18.17 2.02 0.72
C SER A 207 -18.26 3.55 0.80
N LEU A 208 -17.77 4.27 -0.21
CA LEU A 208 -17.85 5.73 -0.26
C LEU A 208 -19.30 6.20 -0.22
N GLY A 209 -19.64 7.02 0.79
CA GLY A 209 -21.00 7.48 1.04
C GLY A 209 -21.92 6.47 1.72
N MET A 210 -21.43 5.25 2.01
CA MET A 210 -22.14 4.24 2.81
C MET A 210 -21.74 4.26 4.29
N ILE A 211 -20.56 4.82 4.59
CA ILE A 211 -20.01 4.99 5.95
C ILE A 211 -19.59 6.45 6.17
N PRO A 212 -19.36 6.89 7.41
CA PRO A 212 -18.83 8.22 7.69
C PRO A 212 -17.54 8.52 6.92
N ASP A 213 -17.40 9.75 6.42
CA ASP A 213 -16.26 10.17 5.60
C ASP A 213 -14.91 10.00 6.32
N GLU A 214 -14.86 10.22 7.64
CA GLU A 214 -13.63 10.03 8.43
C GLU A 214 -13.20 8.56 8.45
N ASP A 215 -14.15 7.64 8.65
CA ASP A 215 -13.88 6.20 8.66
C ASP A 215 -13.41 5.73 7.28
N PHE A 216 -14.07 6.18 6.21
CA PHE A 216 -13.65 5.88 4.83
C PHE A 216 -12.24 6.40 4.54
N LEU A 217 -11.92 7.64 4.96
CA LEU A 217 -10.57 8.20 4.81
C LEU A 217 -9.53 7.40 5.57
N ASP A 218 -9.83 6.96 6.78
CA ASP A 218 -8.94 6.11 7.55
C ASP A 218 -8.69 4.78 6.82
N HIS A 219 -9.75 4.09 6.39
CA HIS A 219 -9.60 2.88 5.56
C HIS A 219 -8.77 3.13 4.30
N LYS A 220 -8.96 4.27 3.63
CA LYS A 220 -8.19 4.60 2.43
C LYS A 220 -6.72 4.87 2.73
N ARG A 221 -6.40 5.54 3.83
CA ARG A 221 -5.00 5.74 4.28
C ARG A 221 -4.32 4.38 4.52
N LEU A 222 -5.04 3.44 5.11
CA LEU A 222 -4.54 2.09 5.37
C LEU A 222 -4.28 1.32 4.08
N PHE A 223 -5.24 1.34 3.15
CA PHE A 223 -5.08 0.76 1.83
C PHE A 223 -3.85 1.34 1.10
N HIS A 224 -3.65 2.66 1.17
CA HIS A 224 -2.49 3.32 0.56
C HIS A 224 -1.15 2.87 1.14
N LYS A 225 -1.07 2.56 2.44
CA LYS A 225 0.16 2.01 3.01
C LYS A 225 0.46 0.61 2.50
N LYS A 226 -0.55 -0.27 2.45
CA LYS A 226 -0.42 -1.60 1.85
C LYS A 226 0.03 -1.49 0.39
N MET A 227 -0.55 -0.55 -0.35
CA MET A 227 -0.16 -0.24 -1.73
C MET A 227 1.29 0.26 -1.83
N ASN A 228 1.76 1.15 -0.93
CA ASN A 228 3.16 1.58 -0.91
C ASN A 228 4.11 0.40 -0.66
N LYS A 229 3.85 -0.43 0.37
CA LYS A 229 4.69 -1.60 0.66
C LYS A 229 4.70 -2.62 -0.49
N PHE A 230 3.54 -2.82 -1.12
CA PHE A 230 3.44 -3.62 -2.34
C PHE A 230 4.36 -3.06 -3.44
N MET A 231 4.30 -1.74 -3.68
CA MET A 231 5.10 -1.09 -4.72
C MET A 231 6.60 -1.09 -4.40
N GLU A 232 7.00 -0.91 -3.14
CA GLU A 232 8.39 -1.03 -2.68
C GLU A 232 8.93 -2.44 -2.95
N SER A 233 8.22 -3.46 -2.45
CA SER A 233 8.56 -4.87 -2.65
C SER A 233 8.60 -5.27 -4.13
N LEU A 234 7.66 -4.76 -4.93
CA LEU A 234 7.63 -5.01 -6.37
C LEU A 234 8.76 -4.28 -7.10
N ASN A 235 9.06 -3.04 -6.71
CA ASN A 235 10.15 -2.24 -7.29
C ASN A 235 11.52 -2.91 -7.10
N GLU A 236 11.81 -3.43 -5.90
CA GLU A 236 13.05 -4.19 -5.65
C GLU A 236 13.20 -5.37 -6.61
N LYS A 237 12.10 -6.05 -6.93
CA LYS A 237 12.06 -7.22 -7.81
C LYS A 237 12.12 -6.86 -9.30
N LEU A 238 11.60 -5.70 -9.67
CA LEU A 238 11.54 -5.22 -11.05
C LEU A 238 12.79 -4.42 -11.45
N SER A 239 13.49 -3.79 -10.51
CA SER A 239 14.67 -2.95 -10.78
C SER A 239 15.70 -3.58 -11.73
N PRO A 240 16.08 -4.87 -11.57
CA PRO A 240 17.00 -5.50 -12.51
C PRO A 240 16.51 -5.54 -13.96
N ILE A 241 15.20 -5.76 -14.17
CA ILE A 241 14.60 -5.95 -15.50
C ILE A 241 14.03 -4.65 -16.12
N MET A 242 13.86 -3.60 -15.31
CA MET A 242 13.42 -2.26 -15.76
C MET A 242 14.59 -1.32 -16.09
N SER A 243 15.84 -1.79 -15.97
CA SER A 243 17.07 -1.03 -16.20
C SER A 243 17.28 -0.49 -17.63
N PHE A 244 16.41 -0.85 -18.59
CA PHE A 244 16.48 -0.33 -19.96
C PHE A 244 16.11 1.16 -20.08
N LYS A 245 15.45 1.74 -19.06
CA LYS A 245 15.08 3.15 -19.02
C LYS A 245 15.07 3.63 -17.57
N ASN A 246 15.40 4.90 -17.34
CA ASN A 246 15.21 5.51 -16.02
C ASN A 246 13.72 5.50 -15.67
N TYR A 247 13.40 5.17 -14.42
CA TYR A 247 12.04 5.15 -13.95
C TYR A 247 11.96 5.50 -12.46
N ASP A 248 10.80 6.01 -12.07
CA ASP A 248 10.37 6.21 -10.68
C ASP A 248 9.02 5.51 -10.49
N TRP A 249 8.64 5.16 -9.26
CA TRP A 249 7.27 4.76 -8.96
C TRP A 249 6.57 5.78 -8.07
N ARG A 250 5.25 5.89 -8.21
CA ARG A 250 4.42 6.75 -7.35
C ARG A 250 3.10 6.08 -7.05
N THR A 251 2.52 6.48 -5.92
CA THR A 251 1.12 6.19 -5.60
C THR A 251 0.26 7.43 -5.72
N ALA A 252 -1.04 7.24 -5.95
CA ALA A 252 -2.00 8.31 -5.92
C ALA A 252 -1.98 9.00 -4.54
N LYS A 253 -2.41 10.25 -4.51
CA LYS A 253 -2.73 10.93 -3.25
C LYS A 253 -3.98 10.29 -2.63
N VAL A 254 -4.06 10.29 -1.31
CA VAL A 254 -5.27 9.88 -0.59
C VAL A 254 -6.36 10.93 -0.83
N LEU A 255 -7.39 10.57 -1.60
CA LEU A 255 -8.52 11.43 -1.97
C LEU A 255 -9.85 10.73 -1.65
N MET A 256 -10.94 11.46 -1.45
CA MET A 256 -12.28 10.87 -1.34
C MET A 256 -12.76 10.34 -2.70
N SER A 257 -12.40 9.10 -3.04
CA SER A 257 -12.78 8.43 -4.29
C SER A 257 -12.85 6.92 -4.11
N SER A 258 -13.71 6.26 -4.87
CA SER A 258 -13.92 4.80 -4.83
C SER A 258 -12.81 3.97 -5.49
N GLY A 259 -11.78 4.64 -5.99
CA GLY A 259 -10.58 3.99 -6.52
C GLY A 259 -9.31 4.73 -6.17
N THR A 260 -8.19 4.05 -6.39
CA THR A 260 -6.84 4.59 -6.27
C THR A 260 -5.92 3.92 -7.29
N TRP A 261 -4.68 4.40 -7.40
CA TRP A 261 -3.72 3.86 -8.36
C TRP A 261 -2.28 3.95 -7.84
N SER A 262 -1.43 3.12 -8.42
CA SER A 262 0.03 3.18 -8.31
C SER A 262 0.65 2.97 -9.68
N ALA A 263 1.82 3.52 -9.96
CA ALA A 263 2.41 3.44 -11.29
C ALA A 263 3.94 3.57 -11.27
N PHE A 264 4.58 2.88 -12.21
CA PHE A 264 5.95 3.07 -12.65
C PHE A 264 5.98 4.02 -13.85
N TYR A 265 6.66 5.15 -13.71
CA TYR A 265 6.81 6.17 -14.74
C TYR A 265 8.21 6.15 -15.30
N PHE A 266 8.30 6.00 -16.62
CA PHE A 266 9.56 6.11 -17.34
C PHE A 266 9.89 7.56 -17.67
N HIS A 267 11.17 7.89 -17.68
CA HIS A 267 11.64 9.23 -18.01
C HIS A 267 13.05 9.22 -18.60
N ASP A 268 13.43 10.31 -19.26
CA ASP A 268 14.81 10.53 -19.70
C ASP A 268 15.63 11.17 -18.58
N ASN A 269 15.02 12.11 -17.85
CA ASN A 269 15.60 12.82 -16.73
C ASN A 269 14.52 13.23 -15.72
N LYS A 270 14.93 13.76 -14.56
CA LYS A 270 13.99 14.15 -13.48
C LYS A 270 12.99 15.25 -13.85
N ASN A 271 13.22 15.97 -14.95
CA ASN A 271 12.34 17.04 -15.43
C ASN A 271 11.35 16.58 -16.50
N THR A 272 11.42 15.32 -16.96
CA THR A 272 10.42 14.76 -17.88
C THR A 272 9.03 14.81 -17.25
N GLY A 273 8.04 15.25 -18.01
CA GLY A 273 6.66 15.33 -17.53
C GLY A 273 6.13 13.94 -17.16
N VAL A 274 5.38 13.86 -16.07
CA VAL A 274 4.66 12.62 -15.72
C VAL A 274 3.73 12.26 -16.89
N ASN A 275 3.74 10.98 -17.30
CA ASN A 275 3.00 10.44 -18.45
C ASN A 275 3.50 10.85 -19.84
N ASP A 276 4.62 11.57 -19.97
CA ASP A 276 5.24 11.82 -21.27
C ASP A 276 5.55 10.52 -22.01
N TYR A 277 5.88 9.47 -21.25
CA TYR A 277 5.94 8.09 -21.67
C TYR A 277 4.70 7.32 -21.18
N PRO A 278 4.28 6.25 -21.88
CA PRO A 278 3.35 5.29 -21.32
C PRO A 278 3.91 4.74 -20.00
N ASN A 279 3.05 4.47 -19.02
CA ASN A 279 3.43 3.96 -17.70
C ASN A 279 2.93 2.54 -17.49
N ILE A 280 3.52 1.81 -16.56
CA ILE A 280 2.95 0.55 -16.06
C ILE A 280 2.26 0.88 -14.74
N ASN A 281 0.96 0.66 -14.64
CA ASN A 281 0.19 1.02 -13.46
C ASN A 281 -0.71 -0.10 -12.95
N PHE A 282 -1.11 0.07 -11.70
CA PHE A 282 -2.17 -0.67 -11.05
C PHE A 282 -3.29 0.29 -10.73
N ASN A 283 -4.51 -0.06 -11.11
CA ASN A 283 -5.72 0.62 -10.65
C ASN A 283 -6.46 -0.30 -9.69
N TYR A 284 -6.88 0.25 -8.56
CA TYR A 284 -7.55 -0.47 -7.48
C TYR A 284 -8.96 0.11 -7.30
N ASN A 285 -9.96 -0.75 -7.20
CA ASN A 285 -11.35 -0.37 -6.97
C ASN A 285 -12.10 -1.48 -6.20
N GLU A 286 -13.41 -1.29 -5.97
CA GLU A 286 -14.22 -2.28 -5.24
C GLU A 286 -14.39 -3.65 -5.92
N HIS A 287 -13.89 -3.83 -7.15
CA HIS A 287 -13.97 -5.08 -7.89
C HIS A 287 -12.63 -5.82 -7.99
N GLY A 288 -11.54 -5.21 -7.52
CA GLY A 288 -10.21 -5.82 -7.50
C GLY A 288 -9.12 -4.89 -8.03
N MET A 289 -8.22 -5.46 -8.83
CA MET A 289 -7.02 -4.79 -9.30
C MET A 289 -6.89 -4.91 -10.82
N MET A 290 -6.45 -3.85 -11.49
CA MET A 290 -6.14 -3.85 -12.92
C MET A 290 -4.68 -3.47 -13.12
N LEU A 291 -3.89 -4.36 -13.72
CA LEU A 291 -2.55 -4.07 -14.22
C LEU A 291 -2.67 -3.53 -15.65
N ALA A 292 -2.02 -2.41 -15.95
CA ALA A 292 -2.01 -1.89 -17.32
C ALA A 292 -0.68 -1.27 -17.75
N PHE A 293 -0.33 -1.44 -19.03
CA PHE A 293 0.59 -0.52 -19.73
C PHE A 293 -0.25 0.55 -20.41
N ASN A 294 -0.18 1.77 -19.89
CA ASN A 294 -1.19 2.80 -20.10
C ASN A 294 -0.58 4.09 -20.68
N SER A 295 -1.27 4.66 -21.66
CA SER A 295 -0.88 5.87 -22.36
C SER A 295 -2.08 6.79 -22.52
N GLU A 296 -2.15 7.81 -21.66
CA GLU A 296 -3.33 8.67 -21.57
C GLU A 296 -3.15 10.04 -22.19
N ILE A 297 -1.92 10.56 -22.29
CA ILE A 297 -1.71 11.91 -22.80
C ILE A 297 -1.24 11.85 -24.26
N LYS A 298 -1.47 12.94 -24.99
CA LYS A 298 -1.17 13.01 -26.43
C LYS A 298 0.27 12.60 -26.75
N LYS A 299 1.22 12.98 -25.90
CA LYS A 299 2.64 12.67 -26.09
C LYS A 299 2.92 11.16 -26.03
N SER A 300 2.48 10.48 -24.97
CA SER A 300 2.64 9.02 -24.83
C SER A 300 1.86 8.25 -25.88
N VAL A 301 0.66 8.71 -26.26
CA VAL A 301 -0.12 8.06 -27.32
C VAL A 301 0.61 8.16 -28.65
N ASN A 302 1.18 9.32 -28.96
CA ASN A 302 1.94 9.50 -30.18
C ASN A 302 3.19 8.62 -30.22
N LEU A 303 3.82 8.30 -29.08
CA LEU A 303 4.93 7.34 -29.03
C LEU A 303 4.47 5.96 -29.49
N ILE A 304 3.39 5.43 -28.90
CA ILE A 304 2.81 4.14 -29.32
C ILE A 304 2.49 4.16 -30.82
N LEU A 305 1.78 5.18 -31.29
CA LEU A 305 1.39 5.26 -32.70
C LEU A 305 2.58 5.40 -33.66
N LYS A 306 3.64 6.09 -33.24
CA LYS A 306 4.89 6.18 -34.01
C LYS A 306 5.54 4.80 -34.10
N THR A 307 5.63 4.08 -33.00
CA THR A 307 6.18 2.73 -32.94
C THR A 307 5.39 1.76 -33.82
N ILE A 308 4.06 1.75 -33.72
CA ILE A 308 3.19 0.90 -34.55
C ILE A 308 3.43 1.15 -36.05
N LYS A 309 3.68 2.41 -36.45
CA LYS A 309 3.94 2.77 -37.85
C LYS A 309 5.36 2.44 -38.30
N ALA A 310 6.34 2.61 -37.42
CA ALA A 310 7.75 2.43 -37.75
C ALA A 310 8.17 0.95 -37.72
N SER A 311 7.62 0.18 -36.78
CA SER A 311 8.00 -1.21 -36.52
C SER A 311 6.76 -2.09 -36.28
N PRO A 312 5.85 -2.23 -37.27
CA PRO A 312 4.58 -2.95 -37.10
C PRO A 312 4.78 -4.42 -36.72
N GLU A 313 5.69 -5.14 -37.38
CA GLU A 313 5.95 -6.57 -37.13
C GLU A 313 6.46 -6.83 -35.70
N GLU A 314 7.33 -5.96 -35.20
CA GLU A 314 7.87 -6.08 -33.84
C GLU A 314 6.80 -5.80 -32.80
N PHE A 315 5.96 -4.79 -33.04
CA PHE A 315 4.80 -4.50 -32.20
C PHE A 315 3.82 -5.67 -32.17
N ASP A 316 3.48 -6.24 -33.33
CA ASP A 316 2.53 -7.36 -33.44
C ASP A 316 3.05 -8.60 -32.72
N LYS A 317 4.32 -8.96 -32.93
CA LYS A 317 4.99 -10.05 -32.19
C LYS A 317 5.01 -9.85 -30.68
N SER A 318 5.05 -8.59 -30.22
CA SER A 318 4.97 -8.28 -28.80
C SER A 318 3.56 -8.45 -28.22
N LEU A 319 2.52 -8.15 -29.02
CA LEU A 319 1.12 -8.36 -28.65
C LEU A 319 0.74 -9.84 -28.59
N GLU A 320 1.29 -10.68 -29.47
CA GLU A 320 1.06 -12.14 -29.45
C GLU A 320 1.38 -12.79 -28.09
N GLN A 321 2.34 -12.21 -27.34
CA GLN A 321 2.75 -12.69 -26.02
C GLN A 321 1.80 -12.26 -24.88
N LEU A 322 0.77 -11.47 -25.20
CA LEU A 322 -0.17 -10.87 -24.26
C LEU A 322 -1.56 -11.52 -24.35
N SER A 323 -1.63 -12.85 -24.45
CA SER A 323 -2.89 -13.60 -24.65
C SER A 323 -3.95 -13.40 -23.57
N ASN A 324 -3.54 -13.02 -22.36
CA ASN A 324 -4.43 -12.75 -21.23
C ASN A 324 -4.67 -11.25 -20.97
N PHE A 325 -4.21 -10.38 -21.85
CA PHE A 325 -4.46 -8.95 -21.78
C PHE A 325 -5.50 -8.53 -22.80
N SER A 326 -6.23 -7.48 -22.44
CA SER A 326 -7.07 -6.73 -23.36
C SER A 326 -6.30 -5.52 -23.88
N PHE A 327 -6.40 -5.28 -25.19
CA PHE A 327 -6.05 -4.00 -25.79
C PHE A 327 -7.29 -3.12 -25.77
N SER A 328 -7.17 -1.98 -25.11
CA SER A 328 -8.23 -0.99 -24.95
C SER A 328 -7.87 0.29 -25.70
N LEU A 329 -8.74 0.71 -26.61
CA LEU A 329 -8.70 2.05 -27.20
C LEU A 329 -9.82 2.89 -26.62
N TYR A 330 -9.44 3.98 -25.96
CA TYR A 330 -10.34 4.96 -25.41
C TYR A 330 -10.30 6.24 -26.23
N TYR A 331 -11.41 6.96 -26.23
CA TYR A 331 -11.44 8.37 -26.57
C TYR A 331 -11.94 9.20 -25.38
N LYS A 332 -11.51 10.46 -25.34
CA LYS A 332 -11.75 11.36 -24.21
C LYS A 332 -12.35 12.67 -24.68
N LEU A 333 -13.36 13.12 -23.94
CA LEU A 333 -14.01 14.40 -24.17
C LEU A 333 -13.82 15.29 -22.94
N GLN A 334 -13.05 16.36 -23.13
CA GLN A 334 -12.73 17.31 -22.06
C GLN A 334 -13.91 18.26 -21.82
N PHE A 335 -14.46 18.30 -20.61
CA PHE A 335 -15.63 19.14 -20.28
C PHE A 335 -15.32 20.30 -19.33
N SER A 336 -14.08 20.39 -18.85
CA SER A 336 -13.56 21.53 -18.09
C SER A 336 -12.03 21.60 -18.25
N PRO A 337 -11.36 22.72 -17.93
CA PRO A 337 -9.90 22.78 -17.94
C PRO A 337 -9.25 21.67 -17.08
N LYS A 338 -7.96 21.41 -17.32
CA LYS A 338 -7.18 20.34 -16.66
C LYS A 338 -7.75 18.94 -16.97
N ASP A 339 -7.71 18.03 -16.00
CA ASP A 339 -7.94 16.59 -16.21
C ASP A 339 -9.40 16.15 -16.11
N ASN A 340 -10.33 17.03 -16.48
CA ASN A 340 -11.77 16.77 -16.42
C ASN A 340 -12.26 16.18 -17.75
N PHE A 341 -12.30 14.84 -17.81
CA PHE A 341 -12.65 14.09 -19.02
C PHE A 341 -13.81 13.12 -18.78
N VAL A 342 -14.67 13.00 -19.79
CA VAL A 342 -15.50 11.81 -19.98
C VAL A 342 -14.72 10.84 -20.87
N TRP A 343 -14.61 9.60 -20.44
CA TRP A 343 -13.92 8.54 -21.16
C TRP A 343 -14.93 7.56 -21.73
N ASN A 344 -14.67 7.07 -22.93
CA ASN A 344 -15.46 5.97 -23.51
C ASN A 344 -14.58 5.14 -24.45
N PHE A 345 -14.99 3.91 -24.73
CA PHE A 345 -14.30 3.04 -25.67
C PHE A 345 -14.57 3.45 -27.11
N ILE A 346 -13.55 3.32 -27.95
CA ILE A 346 -13.79 3.24 -29.40
C ILE A 346 -14.64 1.99 -29.67
N PRO A 347 -15.68 2.06 -30.53
CA PRO A 347 -16.51 0.90 -30.84
C PRO A 347 -15.67 -0.33 -31.25
N GLY A 348 -16.05 -1.48 -30.70
CA GLY A 348 -15.34 -2.74 -30.91
C GLY A 348 -14.18 -2.99 -29.94
N TYR A 349 -13.86 -2.07 -29.03
CA TYR A 349 -12.90 -2.26 -27.94
C TYR A 349 -13.61 -2.41 -26.59
N PRO A 350 -13.01 -3.11 -25.60
CA PRO A 350 -11.70 -3.77 -25.63
C PRO A 350 -11.66 -5.03 -26.50
N LYS A 351 -10.47 -5.42 -26.97
CA LYS A 351 -10.22 -6.67 -27.72
C LYS A 351 -9.10 -7.46 -27.05
N ASN A 352 -9.01 -8.76 -27.30
CA ASN A 352 -7.87 -9.54 -26.83
C ASN A 352 -6.58 -9.03 -27.52
N ALA A 353 -5.55 -8.71 -26.73
CA ALA A 353 -4.32 -8.10 -27.25
C ALA A 353 -3.61 -9.02 -28.26
N SER A 354 -3.53 -10.33 -28.01
CA SER A 354 -2.86 -11.27 -28.92
C SER A 354 -3.62 -11.56 -30.22
N SER A 355 -4.86 -11.09 -30.33
CA SER A 355 -5.67 -11.23 -31.56
C SER A 355 -5.57 -10.02 -32.50
N LEU A 356 -4.95 -8.93 -32.05
CA LEU A 356 -4.83 -7.70 -32.80
C LEU A 356 -3.52 -7.61 -33.57
N ASN A 357 -3.54 -6.80 -34.62
CA ASN A 357 -2.35 -6.34 -35.31
C ASN A 357 -2.36 -4.81 -35.50
N SER A 358 -1.18 -4.29 -35.80
CA SER A 358 -0.84 -2.89 -36.02
C SER A 358 -1.76 -2.23 -37.04
N LYS A 359 -2.02 -2.90 -38.17
CA LYS A 359 -2.90 -2.41 -39.23
C LYS A 359 -4.33 -2.21 -38.74
N GLU A 360 -4.87 -3.16 -37.97
CA GLU A 360 -6.22 -3.07 -37.42
C GLU A 360 -6.35 -1.92 -36.40
N VAL A 361 -5.34 -1.74 -35.54
CA VAL A 361 -5.31 -0.62 -34.57
C VAL A 361 -5.30 0.72 -35.30
N LEU A 362 -4.41 0.89 -36.29
CA LEU A 362 -4.33 2.12 -37.09
C LEU A 362 -5.62 2.38 -37.87
N HIS A 363 -6.20 1.34 -38.50
CA HIS A 363 -7.45 1.45 -39.22
C HIS A 363 -8.60 1.87 -38.31
N SER A 364 -8.73 1.27 -37.12
CA SER A 364 -9.74 1.62 -36.12
C SER A 364 -9.66 3.10 -35.72
N ILE A 365 -8.44 3.61 -35.50
CA ILE A 365 -8.21 5.01 -35.13
C ILE A 365 -8.59 5.96 -36.28
N GLU A 366 -8.18 5.67 -37.51
CA GLU A 366 -8.50 6.52 -38.66
C GLU A 366 -10.00 6.52 -38.99
N GLN A 367 -10.65 5.34 -38.95
CA GLN A 367 -12.10 5.25 -39.10
C GLN A 367 -12.83 6.04 -38.00
N PHE A 368 -12.37 5.95 -36.74
CA PHE A 368 -12.97 6.72 -35.65
C PHE A 368 -12.82 8.23 -35.86
N LYS A 369 -11.65 8.70 -36.33
CA LYS A 369 -11.43 10.12 -36.64
C LYS A 369 -12.39 10.64 -37.69
N GLN A 370 -12.64 9.85 -38.75
CA GLN A 370 -13.58 10.22 -39.82
C GLN A 370 -15.01 10.41 -39.28
N ASN A 371 -15.39 9.64 -38.26
CA ASN A 371 -16.72 9.68 -37.65
C ASN A 371 -16.79 10.52 -36.36
N TRP A 372 -15.72 11.25 -36.01
CA TRP A 372 -15.61 11.91 -34.70
C TRP A 372 -16.75 12.89 -34.39
N ALA A 373 -17.23 13.61 -35.40
CA ALA A 373 -18.30 14.60 -35.22
C ALA A 373 -19.58 13.96 -34.62
N ASP A 374 -19.93 12.77 -35.09
CA ASP A 374 -21.14 12.05 -34.65
C ASP A 374 -20.96 11.45 -33.25
N PHE A 375 -19.79 10.86 -32.97
CA PHE A 375 -19.47 10.38 -31.62
C PHE A 375 -19.46 11.51 -30.60
N LYS A 376 -18.89 12.66 -30.94
CA LYS A 376 -18.91 13.86 -30.09
C LYS A 376 -20.34 14.33 -29.84
N LYS A 377 -21.17 14.45 -30.89
CA LYS A 377 -22.58 14.88 -30.77
C LYS A 377 -23.36 13.93 -29.87
N THR A 378 -23.21 12.62 -30.06
CA THR A 378 -23.84 11.58 -29.23
C THR A 378 -23.41 11.70 -27.77
N LEU A 379 -22.10 11.82 -27.50
CA LEU A 379 -21.60 11.91 -26.13
C LEU A 379 -22.09 13.18 -25.41
N ILE A 380 -22.07 14.33 -26.09
CA ILE A 380 -22.61 15.59 -25.55
C ILE A 380 -24.11 15.46 -25.26
N PHE A 381 -24.88 14.82 -26.15
CA PHE A 381 -26.29 14.57 -25.92
C PHE A 381 -26.51 13.69 -24.67
N GLN A 382 -25.77 12.59 -24.54
CA GLN A 382 -25.82 11.70 -23.37
C GLN A 382 -25.47 12.43 -22.06
N MET A 383 -24.47 13.32 -22.08
CA MET A 383 -24.13 14.18 -20.95
C MET A 383 -25.27 15.16 -20.60
N LYS A 384 -25.92 15.74 -21.62
CA LYS A 384 -27.02 16.70 -21.44
C LYS A 384 -28.25 16.06 -20.81
N ILE A 385 -28.61 14.85 -21.23
CA ILE A 385 -29.81 14.15 -20.72
C ILE A 385 -29.54 13.31 -19.47
N GLY A 386 -28.29 13.29 -18.97
CA GLY A 386 -27.92 12.61 -17.73
C GLY A 386 -27.74 11.09 -17.84
N LEU A 387 -27.63 10.55 -19.07
CA LEU A 387 -27.18 9.16 -19.26
C LEU A 387 -25.72 9.00 -18.83
N ILE A 388 -24.90 10.03 -19.07
CA ILE A 388 -23.58 10.16 -18.47
C ILE A 388 -23.66 11.26 -17.43
N LYS A 389 -23.31 10.93 -16.19
CA LYS A 389 -23.33 11.86 -15.06
C LYS A 389 -21.92 12.32 -14.72
N HIS A 390 -21.84 13.49 -14.09
CA HIS A 390 -20.59 13.96 -13.49
C HIS A 390 -20.15 12.99 -12.38
N LEU A 391 -18.86 12.92 -12.07
CA LEU A 391 -18.31 12.08 -10.98
C LEU A 391 -18.95 12.37 -9.61
N SER A 392 -19.55 13.57 -9.44
CA SER A 392 -20.31 13.95 -8.24
C SER A 392 -21.77 13.51 -8.26
N GLY A 393 -22.19 12.72 -9.25
CA GLY A 393 -23.58 12.31 -9.48
C GLY A 393 -24.49 13.37 -10.09
N LYS A 394 -24.02 14.63 -10.21
CA LYS A 394 -24.79 15.74 -10.78
C LYS A 394 -24.82 15.72 -12.31
N LEU A 395 -25.80 16.41 -12.89
CA LEU A 395 -25.81 16.70 -14.33
C LEU A 395 -24.70 17.69 -14.70
N PHE A 396 -24.22 17.63 -15.95
CA PHE A 396 -23.27 18.60 -16.48
C PHE A 396 -23.94 19.97 -16.64
N SER A 397 -23.26 21.02 -16.19
CA SER A 397 -23.73 22.40 -16.38
C SER A 397 -23.67 22.81 -17.85
N GLN A 398 -24.50 23.77 -18.25
CA GLN A 398 -24.50 24.33 -19.60
C GLN A 398 -23.10 24.83 -20.03
N LYS A 399 -22.37 25.49 -19.11
CA LYS A 399 -20.99 25.95 -19.34
C LYS A 399 -20.01 24.81 -19.63
N GLN A 400 -20.15 23.66 -18.94
CA GLN A 400 -19.32 22.48 -19.20
C GLN A 400 -19.66 21.85 -20.55
N LEU A 401 -20.93 21.79 -20.92
CA LEU A 401 -21.37 21.29 -22.24
C LEU A 401 -20.83 22.17 -23.38
N GLU A 402 -20.95 23.49 -23.25
CA GLU A 402 -20.41 24.45 -24.23
C GLU A 402 -18.88 24.36 -24.36
N PHE A 403 -18.19 24.25 -23.21
CA PHE A 403 -16.75 24.03 -23.20
C PHE A 403 -16.40 22.75 -23.96
N ALA A 404 -17.11 21.66 -23.70
CA ALA A 404 -16.86 20.38 -24.34
C ALA A 404 -17.09 20.41 -25.85
N ILE A 405 -18.13 21.10 -26.31
CA ILE A 405 -18.42 21.30 -27.74
C ILE A 405 -17.27 22.02 -28.44
N LYS A 406 -16.79 23.13 -27.82
CA LYS A 406 -15.75 24.00 -28.39
C LYS A 406 -14.36 23.39 -28.33
N LYS A 407 -14.00 22.75 -27.22
CA LYS A 407 -12.62 22.31 -26.94
C LYS A 407 -12.21 21.07 -27.73
N ASN A 408 -13.14 20.16 -27.99
CA ASN A 408 -12.83 18.84 -28.55
C ASN A 408 -13.08 18.79 -30.07
N THR A 409 -12.36 19.63 -30.82
CA THR A 409 -12.45 19.65 -32.30
C THR A 409 -11.90 18.37 -32.93
N ASN A 410 -10.94 17.74 -32.27
CA ASN A 410 -10.36 16.45 -32.64
C ASN A 410 -10.50 15.46 -31.48
N PRO A 411 -10.56 14.15 -31.76
CA PRO A 411 -10.59 13.15 -30.70
C PRO A 411 -9.27 13.14 -29.94
N LEU A 412 -9.36 13.01 -28.61
CA LEU A 412 -8.22 12.70 -27.75
C LEU A 412 -8.26 11.22 -27.44
N PHE A 413 -7.20 10.51 -27.75
CA PHE A 413 -7.13 9.07 -27.53
C PHE A 413 -6.42 8.74 -26.21
N ALA A 414 -6.67 7.53 -25.72
CA ALA A 414 -5.81 6.84 -24.78
C ALA A 414 -5.75 5.36 -25.17
N ILE A 415 -4.60 4.72 -24.90
CA ILE A 415 -4.32 3.33 -25.26
C ILE A 415 -3.89 2.62 -23.98
N ALA A 416 -4.47 1.45 -23.71
CA ALA A 416 -4.04 0.60 -22.61
C ALA A 416 -3.95 -0.88 -23.03
N LEU A 417 -2.93 -1.56 -22.55
CA LEU A 417 -2.87 -3.02 -22.48
C LEU A 417 -3.19 -3.40 -21.05
N GLU A 418 -4.38 -3.92 -20.78
CA GLU A 418 -4.90 -4.12 -19.43
C GLU A 418 -5.25 -5.58 -19.13
N LYS A 419 -4.95 -6.01 -17.90
CA LYS A 419 -5.41 -7.29 -17.34
C LYS A 419 -6.04 -7.03 -15.99
N ARG A 420 -7.24 -7.57 -15.79
CA ARG A 420 -8.06 -7.40 -14.59
C ARG A 420 -7.98 -8.64 -13.73
N TYR A 421 -7.92 -8.43 -12.43
CA TYR A 421 -7.89 -9.46 -11.42
C TYR A 421 -9.02 -9.19 -10.43
N SER A 422 -9.84 -10.20 -10.22
CA SER A 422 -10.87 -10.19 -9.18
C SER A 422 -10.24 -10.12 -7.79
N ILE A 423 -11.07 -9.72 -6.81
CA ILE A 423 -10.67 -9.71 -5.40
C ILE A 423 -10.16 -11.08 -4.94
N ASP A 424 -10.86 -12.15 -5.33
CA ASP A 424 -10.54 -13.52 -4.90
C ASP A 424 -9.18 -13.97 -5.43
N GLU A 425 -8.89 -13.68 -6.70
CA GLU A 425 -7.60 -13.98 -7.32
C GLU A 425 -6.46 -13.28 -6.57
N ILE A 426 -6.62 -12.00 -6.23
CA ILE A 426 -5.58 -11.25 -5.51
C ILE A 426 -5.44 -11.73 -4.06
N ALA A 427 -6.55 -11.92 -3.35
CA ALA A 427 -6.54 -12.35 -1.96
C ALA A 427 -5.90 -13.74 -1.79
N ALA A 428 -6.02 -14.61 -2.80
CA ALA A 428 -5.37 -15.91 -2.82
C ALA A 428 -3.83 -15.83 -2.88
N LEU A 429 -3.26 -14.75 -3.43
CA LEU A 429 -1.81 -14.59 -3.58
C LEU A 429 -1.08 -14.39 -2.24
N LYS A 430 -1.71 -13.68 -1.28
CA LYS A 430 -1.11 -13.36 0.04
C LYS A 430 0.29 -12.74 -0.13
N LYS A 431 1.29 -13.22 0.64
CA LYS A 431 2.70 -12.79 0.54
C LYS A 431 3.33 -12.98 -0.85
N LYS A 432 2.73 -13.77 -1.75
CA LYS A 432 3.25 -14.00 -3.11
C LYS A 432 2.87 -12.89 -4.10
N THR A 433 2.06 -11.90 -3.70
CA THR A 433 1.52 -10.86 -4.58
C THR A 433 2.60 -10.15 -5.40
N SER A 434 3.70 -9.68 -4.79
CA SER A 434 4.78 -8.99 -5.52
C SER A 434 5.52 -9.90 -6.50
N ASN A 435 5.75 -11.17 -6.16
CA ASN A 435 6.40 -12.13 -7.06
C ASN A 435 5.51 -12.49 -8.24
N PHE A 436 4.20 -12.64 -8.00
CA PHE A 436 3.22 -12.87 -9.04
C PHE A 436 3.20 -11.70 -10.05
N PHE A 437 3.12 -10.46 -9.56
CA PHE A 437 3.08 -9.30 -10.44
C PHE A 437 4.40 -8.98 -11.14
N LYS A 438 5.54 -9.41 -10.60
CA LYS A 438 6.80 -9.39 -11.35
C LYS A 438 6.66 -10.16 -12.67
N ILE A 439 6.12 -11.38 -12.61
CA ILE A 439 5.94 -12.25 -13.78
C ILE A 439 4.91 -11.65 -14.75
N GLU A 440 3.80 -11.14 -14.23
CA GLU A 440 2.74 -10.53 -15.04
C GLU A 440 3.19 -9.25 -15.78
N ILE A 441 4.17 -8.53 -15.23
CA ILE A 441 4.73 -7.31 -15.83
C ILE A 441 5.76 -7.61 -16.93
N GLU A 442 6.46 -8.75 -16.89
CA GLU A 442 7.53 -9.07 -17.85
C GLU A 442 7.09 -8.98 -19.33
N PRO A 443 5.92 -9.51 -19.74
CA PRO A 443 5.42 -9.33 -21.10
C PRO A 443 5.16 -7.86 -21.47
N LEU A 444 4.61 -7.05 -20.54
CA LEU A 444 4.39 -5.62 -20.76
C LEU A 444 5.71 -4.87 -20.95
N LEU A 445 6.78 -5.27 -20.26
CA LEU A 445 8.10 -4.65 -20.42
C LEU A 445 8.68 -4.86 -21.82
N LYS A 446 8.31 -5.93 -22.52
CA LYS A 446 8.73 -6.12 -23.92
C LYS A 446 8.08 -5.09 -24.83
N VAL A 447 6.77 -4.84 -24.67
CA VAL A 447 6.08 -3.76 -25.39
C VAL A 447 6.67 -2.40 -25.02
N ALA A 448 6.88 -2.16 -23.71
CA ALA A 448 7.43 -0.90 -23.22
C ALA A 448 8.81 -0.61 -23.84
N LYS A 449 9.70 -1.61 -23.96
CA LYS A 449 11.01 -1.46 -24.60
C LYS A 449 10.88 -0.97 -26.04
N ILE A 450 9.99 -1.57 -26.85
CA ILE A 450 9.81 -1.20 -28.25
C ILE A 450 9.21 0.22 -28.38
N VAL A 451 8.34 0.61 -27.44
CA VAL A 451 7.65 1.91 -27.47
C VAL A 451 8.50 3.07 -26.93
N ILE A 452 9.38 2.80 -25.97
CA ILE A 452 10.08 3.83 -25.17
C ILE A 452 11.57 3.98 -25.55
N SER A 453 12.15 2.97 -26.21
CA SER A 453 13.51 3.06 -26.80
C SER A 453 13.48 3.97 -28.03
#